data_AF-A0A379AAV0-F1
#
_entry.id   AF-A0A379AAV0-F1
#
_cell.length_a   1.000
_cell.length_b   1.000
_cell.length_c   1.000
_cell.angle_alpha   90.00
_cell.angle_beta   90.00
_cell.angle_gamma   90.00
#
_symmetry.space_group_name_H-M   'P 1'
#
loop_
_entity.id
_entity.type
_entity.pdbx_description
1 polymer ?
#
loop_
_entity_poly.entity_id
_entity_poly.type
_entity_poly.pdbx_seq_one_letter_code
_entity_poly.pdbx_strand_id
1 'polypeptide(L)'
;MFAGKITSCLVNPRACHESLMPVIASTAPRRLAVVGAGPAGMAFALQAAQRGHQVTLYEAAPEIGGQFNIARLIPGKSEFSETLRYFRHELAAAGVTVQTGCRVTADQLSDADEVVLATGIQPRTPDIPGIDHPSVLSYLEVLRDKRPVGKRVAIIGAGGIGFDVGGVSVTAIP
;
A
#
# COMPACT_ATOMS: atom_id res chain seq x y z
N MET A 1 1.43 3.00 -28.45
CA MET A 1 0.19 3.23 -27.68
C MET A 1 -0.59 1.93 -27.67
N PHE A 2 -0.84 1.30 -26.50
CA PHE A 2 -1.33 -0.09 -26.48
C PHE A 2 -2.86 -0.27 -26.47
N ALA A 3 -3.65 0.71 -26.00
CA ALA A 3 -5.13 0.57 -25.92
C ALA A 3 -5.93 1.85 -26.26
N GLY A 4 -5.30 2.89 -26.82
CA GLY A 4 -5.98 4.12 -27.24
C GLY A 4 -6.56 5.00 -26.11
N LYS A 5 -6.21 4.75 -24.85
CA LYS A 5 -6.60 5.59 -23.70
C LYS A 5 -5.61 6.72 -23.47
N ILE A 6 -6.08 7.81 -22.86
CA ILE A 6 -5.21 8.89 -22.37
C ILE A 6 -4.21 8.31 -21.37
N THR A 7 -2.94 8.68 -21.54
CA THR A 7 -1.86 8.26 -20.65
C THR A 7 -2.06 8.84 -19.24
N SER A 8 -1.62 8.11 -18.22
CA SER A 8 -1.52 8.60 -16.84
C SER A 8 -0.26 7.99 -16.19
N CYS A 9 0.00 8.31 -14.93
CA CYS A 9 1.13 7.77 -14.16
C CYS A 9 0.66 7.21 -12.83
N LEU A 10 1.17 6.02 -12.47
CA LEU A 10 0.82 5.31 -11.23
C LEU A 10 1.17 6.13 -9.98
N VAL A 11 2.30 6.84 -10.00
CA VAL A 11 2.77 7.66 -8.87
C VAL A 11 2.45 9.15 -9.02
N ASN A 12 1.91 9.57 -10.17
CA ASN A 12 1.44 10.93 -10.43
C ASN A 12 0.10 10.88 -11.18
N PRO A 13 -1.03 10.77 -10.46
CA PRO A 13 -2.35 10.66 -11.09
C PRO A 13 -2.73 11.90 -11.92
N ARG A 14 -2.06 13.05 -11.71
CA ARG A 14 -2.29 14.29 -12.45
C ARG A 14 -1.59 14.33 -13.81
N ALA A 15 -0.67 13.40 -14.09
CA ALA A 15 0.03 13.35 -15.37
C ALA A 15 -0.99 13.24 -16.52
N CYS A 16 -0.93 14.19 -17.46
CA CYS A 16 -1.86 14.36 -18.57
C CYS A 16 -3.31 14.72 -18.16
N HIS A 17 -3.55 15.10 -16.91
CA HIS A 17 -4.85 15.50 -16.35
C HIS A 17 -4.75 16.82 -15.56
N GLU A 18 -3.69 17.60 -15.77
CA GLU A 18 -3.30 18.72 -14.90
C GLU A 18 -4.38 19.81 -14.82
N SER A 19 -5.04 20.10 -15.94
CA SER A 19 -6.14 21.07 -16.03
C SER A 19 -7.46 20.57 -15.45
N LEU A 20 -7.67 19.26 -15.43
CA LEU A 20 -8.87 18.63 -14.88
C LEU A 20 -8.77 18.43 -13.36
N MET A 21 -7.56 18.38 -12.84
CA MET A 21 -7.27 18.12 -11.42
C MET A 21 -6.38 19.24 -10.83
N PRO A 22 -6.90 20.47 -10.68
CA PRO A 22 -6.17 21.55 -10.04
C PRO A 22 -6.04 21.30 -8.52
N VAL A 23 -4.87 21.61 -7.97
CA VAL A 23 -4.66 21.60 -6.51
C VAL A 23 -5.01 22.98 -5.98
N ILE A 24 -6.19 23.08 -5.35
CA ILE A 24 -6.73 24.34 -4.82
C ILE A 24 -6.74 24.25 -3.29
N ALA A 25 -6.24 25.27 -2.61
CA ALA A 25 -6.30 25.33 -1.15
C ALA A 25 -7.74 25.25 -0.63
N SER A 26 -7.94 24.58 0.50
CA SER A 26 -9.23 24.54 1.17
C SER A 26 -9.55 25.88 1.81
N THR A 27 -10.77 26.36 1.64
CA THR A 27 -11.30 27.54 2.35
C THR A 27 -11.82 27.20 3.75
N ALA A 28 -11.96 25.91 4.06
CA ALA A 28 -12.39 25.40 5.36
C ALA A 28 -11.52 24.18 5.74
N PRO A 29 -10.31 24.40 6.28
CA PRO A 29 -9.47 23.34 6.82
C PRO A 29 -10.22 22.47 7.85
N ARG A 30 -9.94 21.18 7.84
CA ARG A 30 -10.52 20.16 8.74
C ARG A 30 -9.41 19.30 9.32
N ARG A 31 -9.68 18.67 10.46
CA ARG A 31 -8.87 17.63 11.08
C ARG A 31 -9.27 16.28 10.50
N LEU A 32 -8.36 15.66 9.78
CA LEU A 32 -8.59 14.42 9.05
C LEU A 32 -7.77 13.29 9.66
N ALA A 33 -8.43 12.18 9.97
CA ALA A 33 -7.78 10.94 10.34
C ALA A 33 -7.75 9.98 9.15
N VAL A 34 -6.56 9.50 8.78
CA VAL A 34 -6.38 8.55 7.67
C VAL A 34 -5.90 7.23 8.26
N VAL A 35 -6.65 6.15 8.06
CA VAL A 35 -6.36 4.85 8.66
C VAL A 35 -5.75 3.92 7.62
N GLY A 36 -4.44 3.68 7.72
CA GLY A 36 -3.64 2.83 6.84
C GLY A 36 -2.68 3.64 5.98
N ALA A 37 -1.37 3.44 6.16
CA ALA A 37 -0.31 4.10 5.39
C ALA A 37 0.15 3.27 4.19
N GLY A 38 -0.80 2.60 3.52
CA GLY A 38 -0.61 2.09 2.17
C GLY A 38 -0.57 3.22 1.13
N PRO A 39 -0.35 2.91 -0.16
CA PRO A 39 -0.28 3.92 -1.22
C PRO A 39 -1.51 4.83 -1.29
N ALA A 40 -2.71 4.29 -1.06
CA ALA A 40 -3.95 5.07 -1.02
C ALA A 40 -3.95 6.11 0.12
N GLY A 41 -3.63 5.68 1.35
CA GLY A 41 -3.63 6.57 2.51
C GLY A 41 -2.52 7.62 2.44
N MET A 42 -1.32 7.25 2.01
CA MET A 42 -0.21 8.20 1.84
C MET A 42 -0.53 9.27 0.77
N ALA A 43 -1.09 8.85 -0.39
CA ALA A 43 -1.46 9.79 -1.44
C ALA A 43 -2.56 10.76 -0.98
N PHE A 44 -3.61 10.25 -0.31
CA PHE A 44 -4.66 11.09 0.24
C PHE A 44 -4.10 12.06 1.29
N ALA A 45 -3.32 11.56 2.26
CA ALA A 45 -2.78 12.36 3.35
C ALA A 45 -1.91 13.51 2.84
N LEU A 46 -1.03 13.23 1.87
CA LEU A 46 -0.19 14.23 1.24
C LEU A 46 -1.02 15.31 0.54
N GLN A 47 -1.97 14.92 -0.32
CA GLN A 47 -2.80 15.87 -1.06
C GLN A 47 -3.70 16.70 -0.14
N ALA A 48 -4.28 16.09 0.89
CA ALA A 48 -5.11 16.80 1.85
C ALA A 48 -4.30 17.82 2.66
N ALA A 49 -3.10 17.46 3.11
CA ALA A 49 -2.20 18.38 3.79
C ALA A 49 -1.74 19.54 2.89
N GLN A 50 -1.39 19.26 1.62
CA GLN A 50 -1.05 20.29 0.63
C GLN A 50 -2.21 21.28 0.36
N ARG A 51 -3.46 20.85 0.58
CA ARG A 51 -4.65 21.70 0.52
C ARG A 51 -4.92 22.47 1.81
N GLY A 52 -4.13 22.26 2.87
CA GLY A 52 -4.21 22.98 4.14
C GLY A 52 -4.98 22.26 5.26
N HIS A 53 -5.37 20.99 5.09
CA HIS A 53 -6.00 20.23 6.17
C HIS A 53 -4.97 19.78 7.23
N GLN A 54 -5.40 19.66 8.49
CA GLN A 54 -4.60 19.00 9.53
C GLN A 54 -4.79 17.50 9.39
N VAL A 55 -3.73 16.76 9.05
CA VAL A 55 -3.85 15.32 8.77
C VAL A 55 -3.04 14.51 9.77
N THR A 56 -3.69 13.49 10.34
CA THR A 56 -3.00 12.40 11.06
C THR A 56 -3.17 11.10 10.28
N LEU A 57 -2.04 10.49 9.89
CA LEU A 57 -1.97 9.23 9.18
C LEU A 57 -1.54 8.11 10.13
N TYR A 58 -2.42 7.13 10.34
CA TYR A 58 -2.20 6.00 11.23
C TYR A 58 -1.79 4.75 10.45
N GLU A 59 -0.85 3.98 10.99
CA GLU A 59 -0.41 2.70 10.45
C GLU A 59 -0.16 1.70 11.57
N ALA A 60 -0.70 0.50 11.42
CA ALA A 60 -0.53 -0.57 12.40
C ALA A 60 0.87 -1.19 12.35
N ALA A 61 1.50 -1.23 11.17
CA ALA A 61 2.86 -1.69 11.00
C ALA A 61 3.89 -0.66 11.52
N PRO A 62 5.15 -1.07 11.80
CA PRO A 62 6.20 -0.16 12.27
C PRO A 62 6.61 0.92 11.26
N GLU A 63 6.34 0.71 9.98
CA GLU A 63 6.67 1.64 8.90
C GLU A 63 5.50 1.81 7.91
N ILE A 64 5.46 2.96 7.23
CA ILE A 64 4.55 3.21 6.11
C ILE A 64 4.84 2.27 4.93
N GLY A 65 3.85 2.07 4.07
CA GLY A 65 4.02 1.45 2.76
C GLY A 65 3.01 0.35 2.44
N GLY A 66 2.42 -0.28 3.45
CA GLY A 66 1.47 -1.38 3.28
C GLY A 66 2.01 -2.44 2.31
N GLN A 67 1.23 -2.78 1.27
CA GLN A 67 1.62 -3.79 0.28
C GLN A 67 2.87 -3.44 -0.54
N PHE A 68 3.28 -2.17 -0.61
CA PHE A 68 4.54 -1.80 -1.30
C PHE A 68 5.77 -2.32 -0.57
N ASN A 69 5.71 -2.49 0.77
CA ASN A 69 6.78 -3.12 1.54
C ASN A 69 6.98 -4.59 1.17
N ILE A 70 5.95 -5.24 0.64
CA ILE A 70 6.01 -6.60 0.12
C ILE A 70 6.47 -6.58 -1.34
N ALA A 71 5.89 -5.68 -2.16
CA ALA A 71 6.22 -5.57 -3.58
C ALA A 71 7.71 -5.27 -3.83
N ARG A 72 8.34 -4.43 -2.98
CA ARG A 72 9.78 -4.10 -3.10
C ARG A 72 10.72 -5.29 -2.88
N LEU A 73 10.21 -6.39 -2.29
CA LEU A 73 10.99 -7.61 -2.06
C LEU A 73 11.06 -8.51 -3.31
N ILE A 74 10.26 -8.23 -4.33
CA ILE A 74 10.24 -8.99 -5.57
C ILE A 74 11.43 -8.56 -6.45
N PRO A 75 12.23 -9.50 -6.98
CA PRO A 75 13.30 -9.19 -7.92
C PRO A 75 12.79 -8.35 -9.10
N GLY A 76 13.48 -7.26 -9.41
CA GLY A 76 13.09 -6.31 -10.46
C GLY A 76 11.98 -5.32 -10.08
N LYS A 77 11.61 -5.24 -8.78
CA LYS A 77 10.65 -4.27 -8.24
C LYS A 77 11.21 -3.43 -7.09
N SER A 78 12.54 -3.34 -6.97
CA SER A 78 13.22 -2.58 -5.91
C SER A 78 12.85 -1.09 -5.88
N GLU A 79 12.45 -0.55 -7.03
CA GLU A 79 12.09 0.85 -7.27
C GLU A 79 10.87 1.29 -6.44
N PHE A 80 10.05 0.37 -5.94
CA PHE A 80 9.00 0.73 -4.97
C PHE A 80 9.58 1.36 -3.69
N SER A 81 10.85 1.06 -3.35
CA SER A 81 11.57 1.73 -2.26
C SER A 81 11.69 3.24 -2.48
N GLU A 82 11.82 3.69 -3.73
CA GLU A 82 11.90 5.12 -4.06
C GLU A 82 10.56 5.82 -3.89
N THR A 83 9.45 5.14 -4.19
CA THR A 83 8.12 5.68 -3.93
C THR A 83 7.86 5.83 -2.43
N LEU A 84 8.32 4.86 -1.62
CA LEU A 84 8.25 4.95 -0.17
C LEU A 84 9.15 6.05 0.39
N ARG A 85 10.35 6.22 -0.18
CA ARG A 85 11.26 7.32 0.17
C ARG A 85 10.63 8.68 -0.14
N TYR A 86 10.01 8.82 -1.31
CA TYR A 86 9.26 10.01 -1.71
C TYR A 86 8.17 10.34 -0.69
N PHE A 87 7.27 9.41 -0.38
CA PHE A 87 6.18 9.67 0.57
C PHE A 87 6.68 9.99 1.97
N ARG A 88 7.74 9.32 2.45
CA ARG A 88 8.34 9.64 3.75
C ARG A 88 8.79 11.10 3.82
N HIS A 89 9.41 11.60 2.75
CA HIS A 89 9.88 12.99 2.69
C HIS A 89 8.72 13.97 2.54
N GLU A 90 7.83 13.73 1.58
CA GLU A 90 6.73 14.66 1.27
C GLU A 90 5.69 14.76 2.37
N LEU A 91 5.36 13.65 3.05
CA LEU A 91 4.44 13.69 4.19
C LEU A 91 5.01 14.53 5.32
N ALA A 92 6.31 14.41 5.60
CA ALA A 92 6.99 15.24 6.59
C ALA A 92 7.03 16.71 6.16
N ALA A 93 7.38 16.99 4.91
CA ALA A 93 7.42 18.34 4.36
C ALA A 93 6.04 19.03 4.36
N ALA A 94 4.97 18.26 4.13
CA ALA A 94 3.59 18.74 4.18
C ALA A 94 3.02 18.86 5.61
N GLY A 95 3.78 18.49 6.64
CA GLY A 95 3.33 18.57 8.04
C GLY A 95 2.30 17.52 8.44
N VAL A 96 2.24 16.38 7.73
CA VAL A 96 1.37 15.25 8.12
C VAL A 96 1.91 14.61 9.39
N THR A 97 1.06 14.46 10.40
CA THR A 97 1.41 13.68 11.60
C THR A 97 1.30 12.19 11.27
N VAL A 98 2.42 11.48 11.24
CA VAL A 98 2.43 10.04 10.94
C VAL A 98 2.63 9.24 12.23
N GLN A 99 1.70 8.32 12.52
CA GLN A 99 1.75 7.42 13.69
C GLN A 99 1.82 5.97 13.22
N THR A 100 3.01 5.39 13.25
CA THR A 100 3.24 3.96 12.96
C THR A 100 3.21 3.12 14.24
N GLY A 101 3.10 1.80 14.09
CA GLY A 101 2.96 0.87 15.22
C GLY A 101 1.65 1.05 16.00
N CYS A 102 0.67 1.73 15.42
CA CYS A 102 -0.58 2.12 16.06
C CYS A 102 -1.77 1.52 15.30
N ARG A 103 -2.35 0.45 15.86
CA ARG A 103 -3.63 -0.09 15.38
C ARG A 103 -4.76 0.69 16.03
N VAL A 104 -5.39 1.56 15.26
CA VAL A 104 -6.49 2.40 15.75
C VAL A 104 -7.83 1.68 15.81
N THR A 105 -8.61 1.98 16.84
CA THR A 105 -10.03 1.65 16.96
C THR A 105 -10.90 2.87 16.64
N ALA A 106 -12.22 2.68 16.49
CA ALA A 106 -13.14 3.78 16.19
C ALA A 106 -13.13 4.88 17.28
N ASP A 107 -13.04 4.50 18.55
CA ASP A 107 -13.05 5.44 19.68
C ASP A 107 -11.83 6.38 19.67
N GLN A 108 -10.70 5.94 19.13
CA GLN A 108 -9.48 6.75 19.02
C GLN A 108 -9.55 7.81 17.90
N LEU A 109 -10.62 7.81 17.11
CA LEU A 109 -10.80 8.70 15.97
C LEU A 109 -11.88 9.78 16.23
N SER A 110 -12.43 9.84 17.44
CA SER A 110 -13.54 10.72 17.82
C SER A 110 -13.24 12.21 17.64
N ASP A 111 -11.97 12.59 17.73
CA ASP A 111 -11.54 13.99 17.62
C ASP A 111 -11.33 14.45 16.17
N ALA A 112 -11.42 13.54 15.19
CA ALA A 112 -11.33 13.89 13.78
C ALA A 112 -12.68 14.41 13.26
N ASP A 113 -12.64 15.44 12.41
CA ASP A 113 -13.84 15.95 11.76
C ASP A 113 -14.31 14.97 10.66
N GLU A 114 -13.36 14.27 10.02
CA GLU A 114 -13.62 13.19 9.07
C GLU A 114 -12.57 12.08 9.17
N VAL A 115 -13.01 10.85 8.85
CA VAL A 115 -12.18 9.65 8.85
C VAL A 115 -12.12 9.07 7.44
N VAL A 116 -10.90 8.79 6.96
CA VAL A 116 -10.63 8.12 5.69
C VAL A 116 -10.07 6.73 5.94
N LEU A 117 -10.81 5.71 5.52
CA LEU A 117 -10.39 4.32 5.64
C LEU A 117 -9.57 3.90 4.41
N ALA A 118 -8.29 3.63 4.63
CA ALA A 118 -7.34 3.15 3.63
C ALA A 118 -6.63 1.87 4.11
N THR A 119 -7.40 0.98 4.76
CA THR A 119 -6.90 -0.16 5.56
C THR A 119 -6.37 -1.35 4.75
N GLY A 120 -6.33 -1.23 3.42
CA GLY A 120 -5.80 -2.26 2.54
C GLY A 120 -6.73 -3.45 2.34
N ILE A 121 -6.15 -4.65 2.28
CA ILE A 121 -6.86 -5.89 1.96
C ILE A 121 -6.48 -7.00 2.94
N GLN A 122 -7.33 -8.02 3.01
CA GLN A 122 -7.00 -9.31 3.59
C GLN A 122 -6.89 -10.35 2.47
N PRO A 123 -5.84 -11.20 2.44
CA PRO A 123 -5.76 -12.29 1.49
C PRO A 123 -7.02 -13.17 1.53
N ARG A 124 -7.51 -13.58 0.36
CA ARG A 124 -8.61 -14.54 0.26
C ARG A 124 -8.11 -15.94 0.56
N THR A 125 -8.81 -16.66 1.42
CA THR A 125 -8.66 -18.12 1.59
C THR A 125 -9.66 -18.83 0.68
N PRO A 126 -9.22 -19.59 -0.34
CA PRO A 126 -10.12 -20.36 -1.19
C PRO A 126 -10.77 -21.52 -0.42
N ASP A 127 -12.02 -21.83 -0.77
CA ASP A 127 -12.71 -23.03 -0.27
C ASP A 127 -12.25 -24.26 -1.05
N ILE A 128 -11.15 -24.87 -0.59
CA ILE A 128 -10.55 -26.07 -1.18
C ILE A 128 -10.41 -27.11 -0.06
N PRO A 129 -10.91 -28.34 -0.22
CA PRO A 129 -10.67 -29.40 0.75
C PRO A 129 -9.17 -29.58 1.03
N GLY A 130 -8.79 -29.50 2.31
CA GLY A 130 -7.40 -29.55 2.74
C GLY A 130 -6.65 -28.21 2.70
N ILE A 131 -7.34 -27.07 2.64
CA ILE A 131 -6.70 -25.74 2.64
C ILE A 131 -5.84 -25.46 3.89
N ASP A 132 -6.13 -26.12 5.01
CA ASP A 132 -5.36 -26.00 6.26
C ASP A 132 -4.17 -26.98 6.34
N HIS A 133 -3.90 -27.74 5.28
CA HIS A 133 -2.77 -28.69 5.27
C HIS A 133 -1.44 -27.94 5.48
N PRO A 134 -0.47 -28.46 6.26
CA PRO A 134 0.77 -27.74 6.61
C PRO A 134 1.65 -27.27 5.44
N SER A 135 1.46 -27.85 4.25
CA SER A 135 2.15 -27.45 3.02
C SER A 135 1.54 -26.23 2.33
N VAL A 136 0.34 -25.81 2.73
CA VAL A 136 -0.33 -24.64 2.18
C VAL A 136 0.29 -23.40 2.81
N LEU A 137 0.79 -22.51 1.95
CA LEU A 137 1.36 -21.22 2.33
C LEU A 137 0.63 -20.11 1.57
N SER A 138 0.28 -19.04 2.27
CA SER A 138 -0.15 -17.80 1.64
C SER A 138 1.04 -17.06 1.01
N TYR A 139 0.75 -16.15 0.06
CA TYR A 139 1.80 -15.32 -0.54
C TYR A 139 2.48 -14.40 0.49
N LEU A 140 1.77 -14.00 1.57
CA LEU A 140 2.35 -13.20 2.65
C LEU A 140 3.38 -14.02 3.43
N GLU A 141 3.06 -15.28 3.74
CA GLU A 141 3.97 -16.16 4.44
C GLU A 141 5.25 -16.42 3.66
N VAL A 142 5.13 -16.56 2.34
CA VAL A 142 6.30 -16.73 1.46
C VAL A 142 7.09 -15.43 1.33
N LEU A 143 6.44 -14.32 1.00
CA LEU A 143 7.13 -13.07 0.63
C LEU A 143 7.54 -12.21 1.82
N ARG A 144 6.65 -12.04 2.81
CA ARG A 144 6.88 -11.20 4.00
C ARG A 144 7.55 -12.00 5.11
N ASP A 145 6.98 -13.15 5.46
CA ASP A 145 7.42 -13.93 6.63
C ASP A 145 8.56 -14.90 6.30
N LYS A 146 8.92 -15.02 5.02
CA LYS A 146 10.03 -15.85 4.52
C LYS A 146 9.94 -17.30 4.98
N ARG A 147 8.72 -17.86 5.07
CA ARG A 147 8.52 -19.28 5.40
C ARG A 147 9.25 -20.15 4.36
N PRO A 148 9.95 -21.23 4.77
CA PRO A 148 10.67 -22.10 3.85
C PRO A 148 9.76 -22.70 2.78
N VAL A 149 10.24 -22.71 1.54
CA VAL A 149 9.54 -23.30 0.38
C VAL A 149 10.37 -24.46 -0.16
N GLY A 150 9.70 -25.57 -0.49
CA GLY A 150 10.36 -26.76 -1.03
C GLY A 150 10.76 -26.64 -2.51
N LYS A 151 11.47 -27.64 -3.03
CA LYS A 151 11.92 -27.69 -4.43
C LYS A 151 10.79 -27.84 -5.46
N ARG A 152 9.63 -28.35 -5.04
CA ARG A 152 8.46 -28.57 -5.89
C ARG A 152 7.30 -27.78 -5.31
N VAL A 153 6.79 -26.83 -6.08
CA VAL A 153 5.77 -25.88 -5.65
C VAL A 153 4.64 -25.88 -6.67
N ALA A 154 3.40 -25.93 -6.19
CA ALA A 154 2.21 -25.63 -6.97
C ALA A 154 1.68 -24.27 -6.52
N ILE A 155 1.43 -23.36 -7.47
CA ILE A 155 0.90 -22.02 -7.20
C ILE A 155 -0.56 -21.98 -7.63
N ILE A 156 -1.46 -21.67 -6.69
CA ILE A 156 -2.89 -21.54 -6.94
C ILE A 156 -3.22 -20.05 -7.10
N GLY A 157 -3.44 -19.64 -8.35
CA GLY A 157 -3.77 -18.27 -8.74
C GLY A 157 -2.70 -17.64 -9.65
N ALA A 158 -3.11 -17.25 -10.86
CA ALA A 158 -2.20 -16.75 -11.92
C ALA A 158 -2.26 -15.22 -12.12
N GLY A 159 -2.75 -14.47 -11.13
CA GLY A 159 -2.70 -13.01 -11.16
C GLY A 159 -1.28 -12.46 -10.94
N GLY A 160 -1.11 -11.13 -10.98
CA GLY A 160 0.21 -10.51 -10.86
C GLY A 160 1.02 -10.96 -9.63
N ILE A 161 0.37 -11.11 -8.47
CA ILE A 161 1.02 -11.64 -7.25
C ILE A 161 1.47 -13.10 -7.43
N GLY A 162 0.69 -13.92 -8.12
CA GLY A 162 1.04 -15.33 -8.38
C GLY A 162 2.30 -15.44 -9.26
N PHE A 163 2.42 -14.58 -10.27
CA PHE A 163 3.64 -14.46 -11.07
C PHE A 163 4.84 -13.98 -10.24
N ASP A 164 4.65 -12.99 -9.38
CA ASP A 164 5.70 -12.48 -8.48
C ASP A 164 6.22 -13.58 -7.53
N VAL A 165 5.30 -14.35 -6.91
CA VAL A 165 5.67 -15.48 -6.05
C VAL A 165 6.38 -16.57 -6.85
N GLY A 166 5.93 -16.86 -8.06
CA GLY A 166 6.60 -17.81 -8.95
C GLY A 166 8.04 -17.42 -9.24
N GLY A 167 8.28 -16.15 -9.57
CA GLY A 167 9.63 -15.61 -9.80
C GLY A 167 10.56 -15.79 -8.60
N VAL A 168 10.09 -15.49 -7.38
CA VAL A 168 10.86 -15.65 -6.13
C VAL A 168 11.12 -17.13 -5.81
N SER A 169 10.12 -17.98 -6.00
CA SER A 169 10.20 -19.41 -5.65
C SER A 169 11.18 -20.18 -6.55
N VAL A 170 11.43 -19.69 -7.77
CA VAL A 170 12.40 -20.27 -8.71
C VAL A 170 13.82 -19.79 -8.45
N THR A 171 14.01 -18.55 -7.96
CA THR A 171 15.35 -17.99 -7.66
C THR A 171 15.87 -18.35 -6.26
N ALA A 172 15.00 -18.80 -5.36
CA ALA A 172 15.39 -19.24 -4.00
C ALA A 172 15.85 -20.72 -3.93
N ILE A 173 15.98 -21.41 -5.06
CA ILE A 173 16.50 -22.77 -5.13
C ILE A 173 18.02 -22.69 -5.37
N PRO A 174 18.88 -23.10 -4.42
CA PRO A 174 20.32 -23.23 -4.66
C PRO A 174 20.63 -24.33 -5.67
#